data_AF-A0A7W1PS52-F1
#
_entry.id   AF-A0A7W1PS52-F1
#
_cell.length_a   1.000
_cell.length_b   1.000
_cell.length_c   1.000
_cell.angle_alpha   90.00
_cell.angle_beta   90.00
_cell.angle_gamma   90.00
#
_symmetry.space_group_name_H-M   'P 1'
#
loop_
_entity.id
_entity.type
_entity.pdbx_description
1 polymer ?
#
loop_
_entity_poly.entity_id
_entity_poly.type
_entity_poly.pdbx_seq_one_letter_code
_entity_poly.pdbx_strand_id
1 'polypeptide(L)'
;MKKLLLIIIATALCSLFALGQTSLEQIKSNYEAEAIYHTSARSYIKDGKKHRIGCFGKKMLPEFEISSEGKITYQKYISQRKTGLVLGIGAFAGLIGYSLLFDYDNLDNPDNNLAMASYGAGLAFAGAGIYNSIKLERNLEKSIWLRNRDIFQEEEVRKRYEVETIYMFGSSRYIKGGEKNTVGFLGRKMKPEFEISPEGMAVFQQYRSQEKTALILMGAGLAALIGSFFIVDFDDVSNPNNFLAGATYGAGLAITGFSLNYVIKSQRNFKKAIWLRNRDVLSRK
;
A
#
# COMPACT_ATOMS: atom_id res chain seq x y z
N MET A 1 58.13 21.03 16.65
CA MET A 1 57.10 20.33 17.45
C MET A 1 55.66 20.68 17.06
N LYS A 2 55.21 21.95 17.06
CA LYS A 2 53.80 22.31 16.73
C LYS A 2 53.29 21.82 15.36
N LYS A 3 54.13 21.87 14.30
CA LYS A 3 53.76 21.36 12.95
C LYS A 3 53.55 19.85 12.90
N LEU A 4 54.34 19.07 13.65
CA LEU A 4 54.22 17.61 13.72
C LEU A 4 52.92 17.20 14.43
N LEU A 5 52.58 17.88 15.53
CA LEU A 5 51.33 17.66 16.26
C LEU A 5 50.10 17.94 15.39
N LEU A 6 50.12 19.04 14.62
CA LEU A 6 49.05 19.38 13.67
C LEU A 6 48.85 18.32 12.59
N ILE A 7 49.94 17.77 12.05
CA ILE A 7 49.88 16.70 11.04
C ILE A 7 49.27 15.43 11.65
N ILE A 8 49.70 15.03 12.87
CA ILE A 8 49.15 13.84 13.54
C ILE A 8 47.66 13.99 13.81
N ILE A 9 47.22 15.17 14.30
CA ILE A 9 45.80 15.44 14.54
C ILE A 9 45.01 15.42 13.23
N ALA A 10 45.51 16.04 12.17
CA ALA A 10 44.86 16.04 10.86
C ALA A 10 44.72 14.62 10.29
N THR A 11 45.78 13.81 10.35
CA THR A 11 45.76 12.41 9.90
C THR A 11 44.79 11.57 10.72
N ALA A 12 44.77 11.72 12.06
CA ALA A 12 43.83 11.04 12.92
C ALA A 12 42.37 11.40 12.60
N LEU A 13 42.09 12.68 12.37
CA LEU A 13 40.75 13.17 11.97
C LEU A 13 40.35 12.63 10.58
N CYS A 14 41.28 12.60 9.61
CA CYS A 14 41.03 12.02 8.30
C CYS A 14 40.73 10.52 8.39
N SER A 15 41.48 9.76 9.20
CA SER A 15 41.23 8.33 9.41
C SER A 15 39.89 8.06 10.09
N LEU A 16 39.53 8.84 11.11
CA LEU A 16 38.20 8.75 11.75
C LEU A 16 37.07 9.07 10.76
N PHE A 17 37.27 10.07 9.90
CA PHE A 17 36.30 10.41 8.86
C PHE A 17 36.14 9.30 7.81
N ALA A 18 37.25 8.67 7.40
CA ALA A 18 37.25 7.56 6.44
C ALA A 18 36.58 6.30 7.02
N LEU A 19 36.85 5.97 8.29
CA LEU A 19 36.18 4.89 9.00
C LEU A 19 34.67 5.14 9.08
N GLY A 20 34.26 6.38 9.38
CA GLY A 20 32.84 6.76 9.43
C GLY A 20 32.14 6.76 8.06
N GLN A 21 32.84 6.97 6.94
CA GLN A 21 32.25 6.79 5.60
C GLN A 21 32.07 5.31 5.27
N THR A 22 33.07 4.49 5.61
CA THR A 22 33.06 3.05 5.35
C THR A 22 31.89 2.37 6.09
N SER A 23 31.60 2.78 7.33
CA SER A 23 30.47 2.23 8.09
C SER A 23 29.11 2.62 7.48
N LEU A 24 28.96 3.85 6.96
CA LEU A 24 27.70 4.29 6.32
C LEU A 24 27.47 3.58 4.98
N GLU A 25 28.51 3.38 4.18
CA GLU A 25 28.43 2.60 2.94
C GLU A 25 28.09 1.13 3.23
N GLN A 26 28.65 0.55 4.28
CA GLN A 26 28.33 -0.80 4.72
C GLN A 26 26.87 -0.91 5.19
N ILE A 27 26.38 0.05 5.98
CA ILE A 27 24.95 0.10 6.40
C ILE A 27 24.04 0.16 5.17
N LYS A 28 24.38 1.02 4.20
CA LYS A 28 23.62 1.13 2.95
C LYS A 28 23.60 -0.19 2.18
N SER A 29 24.78 -0.79 1.97
CA SER A 29 24.93 -2.06 1.24
C SER A 29 24.16 -3.19 1.94
N ASN A 30 24.26 -3.29 3.26
CA ASN A 30 23.52 -4.28 4.04
C ASN A 30 22.01 -4.08 3.92
N TYR A 31 21.54 -2.82 3.94
CA TYR A 31 20.13 -2.52 3.74
C TYR A 31 19.66 -2.91 2.33
N GLU A 32 20.44 -2.61 1.28
CA GLU A 32 20.07 -2.94 -0.10
C GLU A 32 20.02 -4.45 -0.36
N ALA A 33 20.95 -5.21 0.23
CA ALA A 33 21.01 -6.67 0.10
C ALA A 33 19.89 -7.36 0.90
N GLU A 34 19.72 -6.96 2.17
CA GLU A 34 18.87 -7.71 3.10
C GLU A 34 17.47 -7.14 3.24
N ALA A 35 17.26 -5.83 3.17
CA ALA A 35 15.96 -5.25 3.45
C ALA A 35 14.93 -5.63 2.39
N ILE A 36 13.71 -5.88 2.85
CA ILE A 36 12.60 -6.26 1.98
C ILE A 36 11.57 -5.15 1.91
N TYR A 37 10.89 -5.02 0.77
CA TYR A 37 9.66 -4.24 0.68
C TYR A 37 8.68 -4.94 -0.25
N HIS A 38 7.40 -4.82 0.04
CA HIS A 38 6.40 -5.46 -0.79
C HIS A 38 5.97 -4.57 -1.95
N THR A 39 5.72 -5.18 -3.11
CA THR A 39 5.31 -4.46 -4.34
C THR A 39 3.86 -4.78 -4.73
N SER A 40 3.32 -5.88 -4.25
CA SER A 40 1.91 -6.20 -4.48
C SER A 40 1.43 -7.21 -3.44
N ALA A 41 0.15 -7.54 -3.46
CA ALA A 41 -0.41 -8.62 -2.65
C ALA A 41 0.24 -10.00 -2.92
N ARG A 42 1.01 -10.14 -4.00
CA ARG A 42 1.63 -11.41 -4.43
C ARG A 42 3.16 -11.38 -4.52
N SER A 43 3.79 -10.22 -4.35
CA SER A 43 5.24 -10.09 -4.53
C SER A 43 5.91 -9.11 -3.58
N TYR A 44 7.17 -9.39 -3.28
CA TYR A 44 8.09 -8.50 -2.57
C TYR A 44 9.44 -8.45 -3.29
N ILE A 45 10.27 -7.47 -2.93
CA ILE A 45 11.64 -7.32 -3.42
C ILE A 45 12.61 -7.60 -2.27
N LYS A 46 13.69 -8.30 -2.57
CA LYS A 46 14.87 -8.54 -1.71
C LYS A 46 16.08 -8.69 -2.63
N ASP A 47 17.21 -8.07 -2.30
CA ASP A 47 18.42 -8.08 -3.16
C ASP A 47 18.11 -7.64 -4.60
N GLY A 48 17.30 -6.59 -4.76
CA GLY A 48 16.85 -6.10 -6.07
C GLY A 48 15.96 -7.07 -6.89
N LYS A 49 15.75 -8.30 -6.42
CA LYS A 49 15.01 -9.37 -7.12
C LYS A 49 13.59 -9.49 -6.62
N LYS A 50 12.68 -9.85 -7.52
CA LYS A 50 11.27 -10.04 -7.22
C LYS A 50 10.98 -11.46 -6.77
N HIS A 51 10.42 -11.58 -5.57
CA HIS A 51 10.03 -12.83 -4.94
C HIS A 51 8.50 -12.94 -4.81
N ARG A 52 7.99 -14.17 -4.73
CA ARG A 52 6.55 -14.43 -4.57
C ARG A 52 6.20 -14.58 -3.10
N ILE A 53 5.15 -13.88 -2.65
CA ILE A 53 4.57 -13.99 -1.31
C ILE A 53 3.88 -15.37 -1.10
N GLY A 54 3.42 -15.99 -2.20
CA GLY A 54 2.70 -17.27 -2.17
C GLY A 54 1.25 -17.15 -1.67
N CYS A 55 0.53 -18.26 -1.70
CA CYS A 55 -0.84 -18.32 -1.20
C CYS A 55 -0.87 -17.96 0.28
N PHE A 56 -1.71 -16.98 0.64
CA PHE A 56 -1.89 -16.46 1.99
C PHE A 56 -0.63 -15.94 2.70
N GLY A 57 0.48 -15.68 2.01
CA GLY A 57 1.70 -15.17 2.67
C GLY A 57 2.72 -16.23 3.10
N LYS A 58 2.43 -17.51 2.92
CA LYS A 58 3.28 -18.59 3.48
C LYS A 58 4.73 -18.56 2.98
N LYS A 59 4.99 -18.15 1.74
CA LYS A 59 6.36 -18.16 1.18
C LYS A 59 7.25 -17.03 1.71
N MET A 60 6.65 -15.97 2.24
CA MET A 60 7.41 -14.87 2.84
C MET A 60 7.62 -15.06 4.35
N LEU A 61 6.94 -16.02 4.99
CA LEU A 61 7.06 -16.28 6.42
C LEU A 61 8.52 -16.57 6.88
N PRO A 62 9.35 -17.32 6.14
CA PRO A 62 10.76 -17.54 6.52
C PRO A 62 11.58 -16.24 6.62
N GLU A 63 11.24 -15.21 5.83
CA GLU A 63 11.95 -13.91 5.87
C GLU A 63 11.81 -13.19 7.22
N PHE A 64 10.84 -13.58 8.03
CA PHE A 64 10.58 -13.01 9.35
C PHE A 64 11.22 -13.80 10.49
N GLU A 65 11.93 -14.91 10.23
CA GLU A 65 12.55 -15.70 11.29
C GLU A 65 13.63 -14.94 12.06
N ILE A 66 14.24 -13.93 11.42
CA ILE A 66 15.20 -13.03 12.06
C ILE A 66 14.56 -12.07 13.08
N SER A 67 13.24 -11.91 13.08
CA SER A 67 12.51 -10.95 13.94
C SER A 67 11.32 -11.62 14.60
N SER A 68 11.41 -11.93 15.89
CA SER A 68 10.30 -12.54 16.64
C SER A 68 9.04 -11.66 16.62
N GLU A 69 9.18 -10.36 16.84
CA GLU A 69 8.08 -9.39 16.79
C GLU A 69 7.51 -9.25 15.36
N GLY A 70 8.40 -9.20 14.35
CA GLY A 70 8.04 -9.18 12.94
C GLY A 70 7.22 -10.41 12.54
N LYS A 71 7.67 -11.61 12.97
CA LYS A 71 7.00 -12.89 12.72
C LYS A 71 5.62 -12.96 13.34
N ILE A 72 5.46 -12.56 14.60
CA ILE A 72 4.16 -12.51 15.28
C ILE A 72 3.21 -11.57 14.54
N THR A 73 3.69 -10.39 14.15
CA THR A 73 2.89 -9.41 13.41
C THR A 73 2.52 -9.92 12.02
N TYR A 74 3.43 -10.62 11.34
CA TYR A 74 3.18 -11.23 10.04
C TYR A 74 2.19 -12.41 10.11
N GLN A 75 2.22 -13.20 11.17
CA GLN A 75 1.21 -14.26 11.40
C GLN A 75 -0.19 -13.67 11.59
N LYS A 76 -0.32 -12.52 12.27
CA LYS A 76 -1.60 -11.79 12.34
C LYS A 76 -2.08 -11.37 10.95
N TYR A 77 -1.17 -10.90 10.09
CA TYR A 77 -1.46 -10.63 8.68
C TYR A 77 -1.97 -11.88 7.93
N ILE A 78 -1.30 -13.02 8.05
CA ILE A 78 -1.70 -14.28 7.40
C ILE A 78 -3.12 -14.68 7.84
N SER A 79 -3.39 -14.62 9.14
CA SER A 79 -4.70 -14.95 9.71
C SER A 79 -5.80 -14.05 9.14
N GLN A 80 -5.59 -12.73 9.15
CA GLN A 80 -6.53 -11.75 8.61
C GLN A 80 -6.77 -11.89 7.11
N ARG A 81 -5.76 -12.36 6.35
CA ARG A 81 -5.90 -12.59 4.91
C ARG A 81 -6.90 -13.70 4.60
N LYS A 82 -6.96 -14.73 5.45
CA LYS A 82 -7.99 -15.78 5.34
C LYS A 82 -9.38 -15.22 5.63
N THR A 83 -9.53 -14.44 6.70
CA THR A 83 -10.79 -13.75 7.02
C THR A 83 -11.22 -12.85 5.86
N GLY A 84 -10.30 -12.08 5.28
CA GLY A 84 -10.58 -11.20 4.14
C GLY A 84 -11.09 -11.94 2.91
N LEU A 85 -10.57 -13.15 2.64
CA LEU A 85 -11.08 -14.00 1.56
C LEU A 85 -12.54 -14.43 1.83
N VAL A 86 -12.83 -14.88 3.06
CA VAL A 86 -14.20 -15.27 3.45
C VAL A 86 -15.16 -14.10 3.33
N LEU A 87 -14.78 -12.92 3.81
CA LEU A 87 -15.58 -11.70 3.69
C LEU A 87 -15.80 -11.31 2.22
N GLY A 88 -14.78 -11.43 1.37
CA GLY A 88 -14.90 -11.15 -0.06
C GLY A 88 -15.85 -12.10 -0.78
N ILE A 89 -15.79 -13.41 -0.47
CA ILE A 89 -16.71 -14.41 -1.01
C ILE A 89 -18.14 -14.14 -0.52
N GLY A 90 -18.32 -13.85 0.77
CA GLY A 90 -19.63 -13.52 1.35
C GLY A 90 -20.24 -12.26 0.72
N ALA A 91 -19.44 -11.22 0.48
CA ALA A 91 -19.89 -10.01 -0.21
C ALA A 91 -20.39 -10.32 -1.62
N PHE A 92 -19.62 -11.11 -2.38
CA PHE A 92 -19.99 -11.50 -3.74
C PHE A 92 -21.24 -12.38 -3.78
N ALA A 93 -21.34 -13.36 -2.87
CA ALA A 93 -22.52 -14.22 -2.75
C ALA A 93 -23.79 -13.41 -2.43
N GLY A 94 -23.71 -12.41 -1.53
CA GLY A 94 -24.84 -11.53 -1.22
C GLY A 94 -25.30 -10.71 -2.42
N LEU A 95 -24.36 -10.18 -3.22
CA LEU A 95 -24.68 -9.41 -4.43
C LEU A 95 -25.29 -10.30 -5.53
N ILE A 96 -24.79 -11.54 -5.70
CA ILE A 96 -25.42 -12.51 -6.61
C ILE A 96 -26.81 -12.89 -6.13
N GLY A 97 -26.98 -13.15 -4.84
CA GLY A 97 -28.27 -13.48 -4.25
C GLY A 97 -29.31 -12.39 -4.52
N TYR A 98 -28.94 -11.12 -4.35
CA TYR A 98 -29.78 -10.00 -4.76
C TYR A 98 -30.13 -10.05 -6.25
N SER A 99 -29.13 -10.21 -7.11
CA SER A 99 -29.33 -10.17 -8.57
C SER A 99 -30.21 -11.31 -9.10
N LEU A 100 -30.22 -12.47 -8.41
CA LEU A 100 -31.00 -13.64 -8.80
C LEU A 100 -32.43 -13.63 -8.21
N LEU A 101 -32.63 -12.97 -7.07
CA LEU A 101 -33.89 -13.00 -6.34
C LEU A 101 -34.73 -11.74 -6.52
N PHE A 102 -34.12 -10.63 -6.92
CA PHE A 102 -34.84 -9.36 -7.05
C PHE A 102 -35.65 -9.35 -8.36
N ASP A 103 -36.96 -9.33 -8.21
CA ASP A 103 -37.90 -9.23 -9.32
C ASP A 103 -38.30 -7.77 -9.51
N TYR A 104 -37.75 -7.15 -10.55
CA TYR A 104 -38.00 -5.74 -10.84
C TYR A 104 -39.44 -5.48 -11.31
N ASP A 105 -40.07 -6.49 -11.92
CA ASP A 105 -41.40 -6.35 -12.52
C ASP A 105 -42.52 -6.54 -11.49
N ASN A 106 -42.19 -7.10 -10.31
CA ASN A 106 -43.15 -7.34 -9.22
C ASN A 106 -42.57 -6.98 -7.86
N LEU A 107 -42.67 -5.70 -7.49
CA LEU A 107 -42.13 -5.18 -6.22
C LEU A 107 -42.75 -5.83 -4.98
N ASP A 108 -43.99 -6.31 -5.05
CA ASP A 108 -44.69 -6.99 -3.96
C ASP A 108 -44.32 -8.47 -3.82
N ASN A 109 -43.42 -8.99 -4.67
CA ASN A 109 -42.93 -10.36 -4.57
C ASN A 109 -42.29 -10.59 -3.19
N PRO A 110 -42.75 -11.56 -2.39
CA PRO A 110 -42.17 -11.85 -1.07
C PRO A 110 -40.67 -12.18 -1.12
N ASP A 111 -40.17 -12.69 -2.25
CA ASP A 111 -38.74 -12.96 -2.47
C ASP A 111 -37.90 -11.68 -2.55
N ASN A 112 -38.50 -10.51 -2.85
CA ASN A 112 -37.78 -9.24 -2.83
C ASN A 112 -37.28 -8.88 -1.43
N ASN A 113 -37.98 -9.29 -0.36
CA ASN A 113 -37.48 -9.13 1.01
C ASN A 113 -36.20 -9.95 1.24
N LEU A 114 -36.16 -11.17 0.71
CA LEU A 114 -34.97 -12.03 0.77
C LEU A 114 -33.83 -11.49 -0.11
N ALA A 115 -34.16 -10.94 -1.28
CA ALA A 115 -33.20 -10.27 -2.15
C ALA A 115 -32.57 -9.05 -1.46
N MET A 116 -33.38 -8.19 -0.82
CA MET A 116 -32.92 -7.03 -0.06
C MET A 116 -32.10 -7.44 1.17
N ALA A 117 -32.48 -8.51 1.86
CA ALA A 117 -31.68 -9.08 2.95
C ALA A 117 -30.31 -9.59 2.44
N SER A 118 -30.29 -10.25 1.27
CA SER A 118 -29.06 -10.74 0.63
C SER A 118 -28.15 -9.58 0.21
N TYR A 119 -28.72 -8.51 -0.34
CA TYR A 119 -27.99 -7.28 -0.67
C TYR A 119 -27.39 -6.63 0.58
N GLY A 120 -28.19 -6.48 1.64
CA GLY A 120 -27.76 -5.93 2.93
C GLY A 120 -26.62 -6.73 3.54
N ALA A 121 -26.72 -8.07 3.52
CA ALA A 121 -25.64 -8.96 3.95
C ALA A 121 -24.38 -8.81 3.08
N GLY A 122 -24.54 -8.73 1.75
CA GLY A 122 -23.45 -8.50 0.81
C GLY A 122 -22.68 -7.20 1.08
N LEU A 123 -23.41 -6.10 1.30
CA LEU A 123 -22.83 -4.81 1.68
C LEU A 123 -22.12 -4.86 3.05
N ALA A 124 -22.72 -5.52 4.05
CA ALA A 124 -22.10 -5.67 5.36
C ALA A 124 -20.77 -6.44 5.27
N PHE A 125 -20.73 -7.53 4.50
CA PHE A 125 -19.50 -8.27 4.22
C PHE A 125 -18.47 -7.44 3.46
N ALA A 126 -18.89 -6.62 2.49
CA ALA A 126 -18.00 -5.72 1.76
C ALA A 126 -17.38 -4.66 2.69
N GLY A 127 -18.19 -4.03 3.55
CA GLY A 127 -17.73 -3.07 4.56
C GLY A 127 -16.74 -3.69 5.55
N ALA A 128 -17.06 -4.87 6.07
CA ALA A 128 -16.15 -5.64 6.93
C ALA A 128 -14.85 -6.01 6.19
N GLY A 129 -14.94 -6.36 4.91
CA GLY A 129 -13.81 -6.66 4.04
C GLY A 129 -12.86 -5.47 3.86
N ILE A 130 -13.41 -4.27 3.62
CA ILE A 130 -12.65 -3.02 3.54
C ILE A 130 -11.91 -2.76 4.87
N TYR A 131 -12.61 -2.83 6.00
CA TYR A 131 -12.00 -2.64 7.31
C TYR A 131 -10.87 -3.65 7.58
N ASN A 132 -11.09 -4.92 7.25
CA ASN A 132 -10.07 -5.97 7.37
C ASN A 132 -8.86 -5.71 6.44
N SER A 133 -9.08 -5.19 5.23
CA SER A 133 -8.00 -4.85 4.30
C SER A 133 -7.05 -3.77 4.86
N ILE A 134 -7.59 -2.76 5.55
CA ILE A 134 -6.81 -1.70 6.20
C ILE A 134 -5.95 -2.27 7.34
N LYS A 135 -6.52 -3.17 8.16
CA LYS A 135 -5.77 -3.86 9.23
C LYS A 135 -4.67 -4.75 8.66
N LEU A 136 -4.97 -5.45 7.58
CA LEU A 136 -4.06 -6.35 6.90
C LEU A 136 -2.85 -5.57 6.35
N GLU A 137 -3.06 -4.44 5.69
CA GLU A 137 -1.95 -3.60 5.21
C GLU A 137 -1.09 -3.07 6.36
N ARG A 138 -1.70 -2.59 7.45
CA ARG A 138 -0.97 -2.14 8.65
C ARG A 138 -0.06 -3.22 9.23
N ASN A 139 -0.58 -4.44 9.39
CA ASN A 139 0.20 -5.55 9.94
C ASN A 139 1.32 -5.97 9.00
N LEU A 140 1.08 -5.98 7.67
CA LEU A 140 2.11 -6.25 6.69
C LEU A 140 3.25 -5.23 6.76
N GLU A 141 2.93 -3.94 6.67
CA GLU A 141 3.91 -2.86 6.68
C GLU A 141 4.71 -2.83 7.98
N LYS A 142 4.02 -2.96 9.13
CA LYS A 142 4.68 -3.03 10.43
C LYS A 142 5.61 -4.26 10.53
N SER A 143 5.17 -5.43 10.08
CA SER A 143 6.01 -6.64 10.14
C SER A 143 7.28 -6.50 9.28
N ILE A 144 7.17 -5.95 8.07
CA ILE A 144 8.31 -5.69 7.18
C ILE A 144 9.27 -4.70 7.84
N TRP A 145 8.73 -3.64 8.42
CA TRP A 145 9.53 -2.63 9.11
C TRP A 145 10.30 -3.22 10.30
N LEU A 146 9.64 -4.02 11.15
CA LEU A 146 10.27 -4.71 12.28
C LEU A 146 11.36 -5.68 11.82
N ARG A 147 11.08 -6.46 10.78
CA ARG A 147 12.06 -7.36 10.17
C ARG A 147 13.27 -6.60 9.66
N ASN A 148 13.06 -5.49 8.95
CA ASN A 148 14.14 -4.67 8.39
C ASN A 148 14.93 -3.91 9.47
N ARG A 149 14.34 -3.62 10.63
CA ARG A 149 15.09 -3.14 11.79
C ARG A 149 16.06 -4.22 12.30
N ASP A 150 15.57 -5.45 12.41
CA ASP A 150 16.30 -6.55 13.04
C ASP A 150 17.34 -7.22 12.12
N ILE A 151 17.53 -6.73 10.88
CA ILE A 151 18.71 -7.09 10.07
C ILE A 151 20.00 -6.50 10.65
N PHE A 152 19.89 -5.40 11.38
CA PHE A 152 21.04 -4.71 11.97
C PHE A 152 21.33 -5.31 13.34
N GLN A 153 22.56 -5.80 13.52
CA GLN A 153 23.01 -6.34 14.81
C GLN A 153 23.45 -5.24 15.77
N GLU A 154 23.93 -4.12 15.24
CA GLU A 154 24.39 -2.97 16.01
C GLU A 154 23.22 -2.16 16.59
N GLU A 155 23.20 -2.02 17.90
CA GLU A 155 22.11 -1.35 18.63
C GLU A 155 21.94 0.12 18.23
N GLU A 156 23.03 0.83 17.94
CA GLU A 156 22.97 2.22 17.49
C GLU A 156 22.27 2.36 16.13
N VAL A 157 22.56 1.46 15.19
CA VAL A 157 21.92 1.44 13.87
C VAL A 157 20.44 1.08 14.00
N ARG A 158 20.10 0.14 14.90
CA ARG A 158 18.70 -0.21 15.20
C ARG A 158 17.94 0.99 15.77
N LYS A 159 18.49 1.69 16.76
CA LYS A 159 17.86 2.90 17.33
C LYS A 159 17.67 3.98 16.27
N ARG A 160 18.69 4.22 15.43
CA ARG A 160 18.59 5.14 14.31
C ARG A 160 17.48 4.72 13.34
N TYR A 161 17.39 3.43 13.04
CA TYR A 161 16.33 2.88 12.20
C TYR A 161 14.95 3.18 12.77
N GLU A 162 14.74 2.95 14.07
CA GLU A 162 13.46 3.17 14.73
C GLU A 162 13.01 4.64 14.70
N VAL A 163 13.97 5.56 14.87
CA VAL A 163 13.72 7.00 14.90
C VAL A 163 13.51 7.56 13.49
N GLU A 164 14.39 7.24 12.57
CA GLU A 164 14.49 7.95 11.30
C GLU A 164 13.62 7.34 10.20
N THR A 165 13.43 6.03 10.18
CA THR A 165 12.73 5.35 9.08
C THR A 165 11.21 5.43 9.22
N ILE A 166 10.52 5.27 8.08
CA ILE A 166 9.07 5.36 8.00
C ILE A 166 8.44 4.08 7.48
N TYR A 167 7.23 3.79 7.95
CA TYR A 167 6.37 2.76 7.35
C TYR A 167 4.92 3.21 7.33
N MET A 168 4.13 2.62 6.43
CA MET A 168 2.73 2.97 6.25
C MET A 168 1.83 2.38 7.35
N PHE A 169 0.96 3.21 7.91
CA PHE A 169 -0.07 2.82 8.87
C PHE A 169 -1.47 2.85 8.21
N GLY A 170 -1.65 1.98 7.23
CA GLY A 170 -2.80 1.98 6.32
C GLY A 170 -2.61 3.00 5.20
N SER A 171 -3.70 3.46 4.59
CA SER A 171 -3.64 4.26 3.35
C SER A 171 -3.32 5.74 3.55
N SER A 172 -3.64 6.34 4.70
CA SER A 172 -3.60 7.80 4.90
C SER A 172 -2.63 8.29 5.96
N ARG A 173 -1.94 7.37 6.65
CA ARG A 173 -1.03 7.68 7.75
C ARG A 173 0.26 6.89 7.63
N TYR A 174 1.34 7.43 8.15
CA TYR A 174 2.63 6.74 8.29
C TYR A 174 3.15 6.91 9.72
N ILE A 175 4.10 6.08 10.13
CA ILE A 175 4.77 6.17 11.42
C ILE A 175 6.24 6.52 11.20
N LYS A 176 6.77 7.44 12.01
CA LYS A 176 8.18 7.85 12.06
C LYS A 176 8.52 8.11 13.54
N GLY A 177 9.59 7.51 14.06
CA GLY A 177 9.97 7.68 15.48
C GLY A 177 8.85 7.34 16.48
N GLY A 178 7.97 6.39 16.13
CA GLY A 178 6.79 6.05 16.94
C GLY A 178 5.59 6.99 16.79
N GLU A 179 5.75 8.15 16.16
CA GLU A 179 4.68 9.13 15.97
C GLU A 179 3.85 8.86 14.71
N LYS A 180 2.53 9.02 14.83
CA LYS A 180 1.59 8.85 13.71
C LYS A 180 1.44 10.16 12.95
N ASN A 181 1.86 10.14 11.70
CA ASN A 181 1.82 11.28 10.79
C ASN A 181 0.81 11.06 9.65
N THR A 182 0.36 12.15 9.03
CA THR A 182 -0.61 12.09 7.92
C THR A 182 0.09 12.22 6.58
N VAL A 183 -0.25 11.37 5.62
CA VAL A 183 0.28 11.44 4.24
C VAL A 183 -0.21 12.71 3.52
N GLY A 184 -1.43 13.15 3.86
CA GLY A 184 -2.11 14.25 3.21
C GLY A 184 -2.64 13.89 1.81
N PHE A 185 -3.49 14.75 1.26
CA PHE A 185 -4.05 14.56 -0.08
C PHE A 185 -2.93 14.47 -1.13
N LEU A 186 -2.92 13.39 -1.92
CA LEU A 186 -1.88 13.10 -2.92
C LEU A 186 -0.44 13.18 -2.35
N GLY A 187 -0.23 12.76 -1.11
CA GLY A 187 1.09 12.73 -0.49
C GLY A 187 1.69 14.11 -0.15
N ARG A 188 0.92 15.20 -0.23
CA ARG A 188 1.45 16.56 -0.04
C ARG A 188 2.24 16.75 1.26
N LYS A 189 1.77 16.18 2.38
CA LYS A 189 2.43 16.32 3.68
C LYS A 189 3.66 15.42 3.84
N MET A 190 3.76 14.38 3.02
CA MET A 190 4.88 13.45 3.05
C MET A 190 6.02 13.87 2.11
N LYS A 191 5.78 14.82 1.18
CA LYS A 191 6.80 15.33 0.26
C LYS A 191 8.12 15.72 0.96
N PRO A 192 8.12 16.47 2.10
CA PRO A 192 9.36 16.85 2.76
C PRO A 192 10.21 15.66 3.22
N GLU A 193 9.58 14.52 3.57
CA GLU A 193 10.32 13.32 3.99
C GLU A 193 11.16 12.71 2.85
N PHE A 194 10.79 12.98 1.60
CA PHE A 194 11.51 12.49 0.43
C PHE A 194 12.58 13.46 -0.07
N GLU A 195 12.63 14.71 0.42
CA GLU A 195 13.64 15.69 -0.02
C GLU A 195 15.07 15.26 0.34
N ILE A 196 15.20 14.38 1.34
CA ILE A 196 16.46 13.77 1.77
C ILE A 196 16.99 12.75 0.74
N SER A 197 16.13 12.21 -0.11
CA SER A 197 16.47 11.15 -1.07
C SER A 197 16.10 11.58 -2.50
N PRO A 198 17.07 12.05 -3.32
CA PRO A 198 16.78 12.44 -4.70
C PRO A 198 16.13 11.32 -5.53
N GLU A 199 16.61 10.08 -5.36
CA GLU A 199 16.03 8.90 -6.03
C GLU A 199 14.61 8.60 -5.51
N GLY A 200 14.43 8.63 -4.19
CA GLY A 200 13.12 8.46 -3.54
C GLY A 200 12.12 9.53 -3.97
N MET A 201 12.55 10.79 -4.08
CA MET A 201 11.73 11.91 -4.56
C MET A 201 11.29 11.71 -6.01
N ALA A 202 12.20 11.28 -6.89
CA ALA A 202 11.84 11.01 -8.28
C ALA A 202 10.75 9.93 -8.40
N VAL A 203 10.89 8.83 -7.65
CA VAL A 203 9.87 7.76 -7.62
C VAL A 203 8.58 8.24 -6.94
N PHE A 204 8.68 9.07 -5.89
CA PHE A 204 7.53 9.66 -5.22
C PHE A 204 6.72 10.59 -6.13
N GLN A 205 7.37 11.35 -7.00
CA GLN A 205 6.70 12.16 -8.01
C GLN A 205 5.94 11.30 -9.03
N GLN A 206 6.50 10.16 -9.44
CA GLN A 206 5.79 9.19 -10.28
C GLN A 206 4.54 8.64 -9.59
N TYR A 207 4.64 8.31 -8.30
CA TYR A 207 3.48 7.97 -7.47
C TYR A 207 2.41 9.06 -7.55
N ARG A 208 2.75 10.33 -7.26
CA ARG A 208 1.77 11.43 -7.25
C ARG A 208 1.11 11.65 -8.61
N SER A 209 1.87 11.53 -9.69
CA SER A 209 1.36 11.65 -11.06
C SER A 209 0.35 10.55 -11.35
N GLN A 210 0.70 9.29 -11.08
CA GLN A 210 -0.18 8.14 -11.31
C GLN A 210 -1.42 8.15 -10.41
N GLU A 211 -1.29 8.55 -9.15
CA GLU A 211 -2.40 8.70 -8.22
C GLU A 211 -3.38 9.77 -8.71
N LYS A 212 -2.86 10.92 -9.20
CA LYS A 212 -3.69 11.97 -9.79
C LYS A 212 -4.45 11.45 -11.01
N THR A 213 -3.79 10.73 -11.92
CA THR A 213 -4.45 10.11 -13.07
C THR A 213 -5.52 9.11 -12.64
N ALA A 214 -5.23 8.27 -11.63
CA ALA A 214 -6.19 7.33 -11.09
C ALA A 214 -7.43 8.04 -10.53
N LEU A 215 -7.26 9.10 -9.74
CA LEU A 215 -8.37 9.89 -9.19
C LEU A 215 -9.23 10.53 -10.28
N ILE A 216 -8.61 11.07 -11.34
CA ILE A 216 -9.34 11.67 -12.46
C ILE A 216 -10.17 10.60 -13.18
N LEU A 217 -9.58 9.43 -13.47
CA LEU A 217 -10.29 8.33 -14.13
C LEU A 217 -11.40 7.77 -13.24
N MET A 218 -11.15 7.55 -11.95
CA MET A 218 -12.19 7.12 -11.01
C MET A 218 -13.33 8.14 -10.93
N GLY A 219 -13.01 9.43 -10.87
CA GLY A 219 -14.01 10.50 -10.87
C GLY A 219 -14.86 10.51 -12.14
N ALA A 220 -14.22 10.39 -13.32
CA ALA A 220 -14.91 10.32 -14.61
C ALA A 220 -15.77 9.05 -14.74
N GLY A 221 -15.24 7.90 -14.32
CA GLY A 221 -15.97 6.64 -14.32
C GLY A 221 -17.19 6.68 -13.40
N LEU A 222 -17.03 7.22 -12.18
CA LEU A 222 -18.13 7.40 -11.25
C LEU A 222 -19.17 8.40 -11.78
N ALA A 223 -18.75 9.50 -12.38
CA ALA A 223 -19.66 10.47 -12.98
C ALA A 223 -20.46 9.85 -14.13
N ALA A 224 -19.86 9.00 -14.96
CA ALA A 224 -20.58 8.26 -16.01
C ALA A 224 -21.57 7.24 -15.41
N LEU A 225 -21.19 6.49 -14.37
CA LEU A 225 -22.09 5.56 -13.68
C LEU A 225 -23.27 6.27 -13.03
N ILE A 226 -23.05 7.43 -12.42
CA ILE A 226 -24.13 8.23 -11.82
C ILE A 226 -24.97 8.84 -12.94
N GLY A 227 -24.34 9.40 -13.97
CA GLY A 227 -24.99 10.01 -15.12
C GLY A 227 -25.92 9.06 -15.86
N SER A 228 -25.57 7.77 -15.97
CA SER A 228 -26.44 6.78 -16.61
C SER A 228 -27.82 6.69 -15.94
N PHE A 229 -27.91 6.83 -14.61
CA PHE A 229 -29.21 6.79 -13.92
C PHE A 229 -30.11 7.97 -14.25
N PHE A 230 -29.56 9.10 -14.67
CA PHE A 230 -30.32 10.28 -15.10
C PHE A 230 -30.70 10.24 -16.59
N ILE A 231 -30.16 9.28 -17.35
CA ILE A 231 -30.45 9.09 -18.78
C ILE A 231 -31.51 7.99 -18.97
N VAL A 232 -31.59 7.00 -18.06
CA VAL A 232 -32.57 5.92 -18.13
C VAL A 232 -33.98 6.50 -18.06
N ASP A 233 -34.80 6.12 -19.04
CA ASP A 233 -36.25 6.24 -19.01
C ASP A 233 -36.83 4.89 -18.57
N PHE A 234 -37.29 4.83 -17.33
CA PHE A 234 -37.77 3.59 -16.71
C PHE A 234 -39.14 3.17 -17.26
N ASP A 235 -39.86 4.07 -17.93
CA ASP A 235 -41.23 3.82 -18.40
C ASP A 235 -41.28 3.25 -19.83
N ASP A 236 -40.20 3.39 -20.62
CA ASP A 236 -40.12 2.88 -21.99
C ASP A 236 -38.78 2.19 -22.29
N VAL A 237 -38.79 0.86 -22.18
CA VAL A 237 -37.61 0.00 -22.45
C VAL A 237 -37.10 0.14 -23.89
N SER A 238 -37.93 0.56 -24.84
CA SER A 238 -37.55 0.75 -26.25
C SER A 238 -36.95 2.12 -26.56
N ASN A 239 -36.91 3.02 -25.57
CA ASN A 239 -36.36 4.36 -25.73
C ASN A 239 -34.87 4.29 -26.13
N PRO A 240 -34.43 4.92 -27.23
CA PRO A 240 -33.02 4.95 -27.63
C PRO A 240 -32.10 5.57 -26.57
N ASN A 241 -32.64 6.38 -25.64
CA ASN A 241 -31.90 6.87 -24.49
C ASN A 241 -31.49 5.75 -23.53
N ASN A 242 -32.23 4.64 -23.46
CA ASN A 242 -31.85 3.48 -22.64
C ASN A 242 -30.62 2.75 -23.19
N PHE A 243 -30.43 2.73 -24.52
CA PHE A 243 -29.17 2.30 -25.11
C PHE A 243 -28.01 3.23 -24.73
N LEU A 244 -28.21 4.55 -24.79
CA LEU A 244 -27.20 5.52 -24.36
C LEU A 244 -26.89 5.40 -22.86
N ALA A 245 -27.88 5.17 -22.02
CA ALA A 245 -27.72 4.94 -20.59
C ALA A 245 -26.89 3.67 -20.32
N GLY A 246 -27.21 2.56 -21.00
CA GLY A 246 -26.44 1.32 -20.93
C GLY A 246 -24.99 1.48 -21.41
N ALA A 247 -24.78 2.19 -22.53
CA ALA A 247 -23.45 2.51 -23.04
C ALA A 247 -22.64 3.39 -22.06
N THR A 248 -23.30 4.37 -21.44
CA THR A 248 -22.68 5.27 -20.45
C THR A 248 -22.31 4.51 -19.18
N TYR A 249 -23.20 3.62 -18.70
CA TYR A 249 -22.93 2.74 -17.58
C TYR A 249 -21.74 1.81 -17.86
N GLY A 250 -21.75 1.15 -19.02
CA GLY A 250 -20.66 0.28 -19.47
C GLY A 250 -19.31 1.02 -19.60
N ALA A 251 -19.32 2.23 -20.16
CA ALA A 251 -18.14 3.10 -20.21
C ALA A 251 -17.66 3.48 -18.81
N GLY A 252 -18.57 3.81 -17.89
CA GLY A 252 -18.26 4.11 -16.50
C GLY A 252 -17.56 2.95 -15.76
N LEU A 253 -18.05 1.72 -15.94
CA LEU A 253 -17.40 0.52 -15.42
C LEU A 253 -16.02 0.29 -16.05
N ALA A 254 -15.90 0.44 -17.37
CA ALA A 254 -14.63 0.25 -18.09
C ALA A 254 -13.56 1.26 -17.64
N ILE A 255 -13.92 2.55 -17.53
CA ILE A 255 -13.02 3.60 -17.06
C ILE A 255 -12.58 3.33 -15.61
N THR A 256 -13.52 2.97 -14.74
CA THR A 256 -13.23 2.63 -13.34
C THR A 256 -12.30 1.42 -13.25
N GLY A 257 -12.57 0.37 -14.02
CA GLY A 257 -11.70 -0.81 -14.09
C GLY A 257 -10.29 -0.47 -14.60
N PHE A 258 -10.18 0.36 -15.63
CA PHE A 258 -8.90 0.79 -16.17
C PHE A 258 -8.07 1.61 -15.15
N SER A 259 -8.74 2.45 -14.34
CA SER A 259 -8.10 3.26 -13.30
C SER A 259 -7.34 2.42 -12.26
N LEU A 260 -7.76 1.18 -12.00
CA LEU A 260 -7.12 0.27 -11.04
C LEU A 260 -5.66 -0.01 -11.42
N ASN A 261 -5.32 -0.02 -12.71
CA ASN A 261 -3.94 -0.18 -13.15
C ASN A 261 -3.04 0.97 -12.66
N TYR A 262 -3.56 2.21 -12.68
CA TYR A 262 -2.85 3.38 -12.18
C TYR A 262 -2.72 3.35 -10.66
N VAL A 263 -3.77 2.94 -9.94
CA VAL A 263 -3.70 2.75 -8.47
C VAL A 263 -2.64 1.73 -8.10
N ILE A 264 -2.62 0.56 -8.75
CA ILE A 264 -1.65 -0.49 -8.45
C ILE A 264 -0.21 -0.03 -8.74
N LYS A 265 0.02 0.67 -9.85
CA LYS A 265 1.34 1.23 -10.20
C LYS A 265 1.76 2.34 -9.22
N SER A 266 0.83 3.22 -8.87
CA SER A 266 1.01 4.30 -7.91
C SER A 266 1.48 3.76 -6.56
N GLN A 267 0.76 2.78 -6.01
CA GLN A 267 1.12 2.16 -4.71
C GLN A 267 2.46 1.42 -4.73
N ARG A 268 2.84 0.81 -5.88
CA ARG A 268 4.18 0.22 -6.06
C ARG A 268 5.28 1.26 -5.98
N ASN A 269 5.11 2.36 -6.72
CA ASN A 269 6.06 3.46 -6.73
C ASN A 269 6.18 4.08 -5.34
N PHE A 270 5.06 4.24 -4.62
CA PHE A 270 5.07 4.77 -3.27
C PHE A 270 5.88 3.90 -2.29
N LYS A 271 5.66 2.58 -2.31
CA LYS A 271 6.40 1.62 -1.46
C LYS A 271 7.89 1.61 -1.80
N LYS A 272 8.24 1.67 -3.09
CA LYS A 272 9.62 1.81 -3.54
C LYS A 272 10.24 3.13 -3.07
N ALA A 273 9.52 4.24 -3.17
CA ALA A 273 10.01 5.55 -2.72
C ALA A 273 10.31 5.55 -1.21
N ILE A 274 9.43 4.95 -0.38
CA ILE A 274 9.65 4.81 1.06
C ILE A 274 10.92 3.99 1.34
N TRP A 275 11.09 2.87 0.63
CA TRP A 275 12.28 2.03 0.77
C TRP A 275 13.57 2.79 0.42
N LEU A 276 13.59 3.50 -0.71
CA LEU A 276 14.72 4.34 -1.13
C LEU A 276 15.03 5.44 -0.10
N ARG A 277 13.99 6.11 0.38
CA ARG A 277 14.13 7.15 1.41
C ARG A 277 14.71 6.58 2.70
N ASN A 278 14.24 5.42 3.16
CA ASN A 278 14.75 4.79 4.37
C ASN A 278 16.21 4.35 4.22
N ARG A 279 16.59 3.79 3.07
CA ARG A 279 18.00 3.51 2.74
C ARG A 279 18.87 4.76 2.86
N ASP A 280 18.42 5.86 2.24
CA ASP A 280 19.21 7.09 2.18
C ASP A 280 19.29 7.81 3.53
N VAL A 281 18.25 7.72 4.37
CA VAL A 281 18.28 8.30 5.72
C VAL A 281 19.28 7.59 6.63
N LEU A 282 19.44 6.27 6.49
CA LEU A 282 20.34 5.46 7.31
C LEU A 282 21.82 5.69 6.97
N SER A 283 22.09 6.05 5.71
CA SER A 283 23.43 6.30 5.19
C SER A 283 23.87 7.76 5.30
N ARG A 284 23.01 8.63 5.85
CA ARG A 284 23.34 10.04 6.08
C ARG A 284 24.24 10.20 7.31
N LYS A 285 25.12 11.19 7.33
CA LYS A 285 25.82 11.62 8.55
C LYS A 285 24.88 12.39 9.46
#